data_AF-A0A7W2N634-F1
#
_entry.id   AF-A0A7W2N634-F1
#
_cell.length_a   1.000
_cell.length_b   1.000
_cell.length_c   1.000
_cell.angle_alpha   90.00
_cell.angle_beta   90.00
_cell.angle_gamma   90.00
#
_symmetry.space_group_name_H-M   'P 1'
#
loop_
_entity.id
_entity.type
_entity.pdbx_description
1 polymer ?
#
loop_
_entity_poly.entity_id
_entity_poly.type
_entity_poly.pdbx_seq_one_letter_code
_entity_poly.pdbx_strand_id
1 'polypeptide(L)'
;LAIRHVSGKLTDVLYNASVYKDLEGNVRGVFASARDVTERKRAEEATQTASQYSRSLIEASLDPLVTISAEGKITDVNTATEKVTGAERASLIGSDFADYFTDPEEARKGYEQVFSKGYVTDYPLAIRHVSGKLTDVLYNASVYKDLEGNVRGVFASARDVT
;
A
#
# COMPACT_ATOMS: atom_id res chain seq x y z
N LEU A 1 15.76 -3.10 24.52
CA LEU A 1 16.27 -3.92 25.65
C LEU A 1 15.04 -4.35 26.46
N ALA A 2 15.05 -5.50 27.15
CA ALA A 2 13.94 -5.88 28.02
C ALA A 2 14.42 -6.00 29.46
N ILE A 3 13.71 -5.40 30.41
CA ILE A 3 13.95 -5.56 31.85
C ILE A 3 13.03 -6.65 32.37
N ARG A 4 13.59 -7.57 33.17
CA ARG A 4 12.84 -8.63 33.85
C ARG A 4 12.55 -8.21 35.28
N HIS A 5 11.28 -8.10 35.64
CA HIS A 5 10.84 -7.92 37.02
C HIS A 5 11.03 -9.22 37.82
N VAL A 6 11.16 -9.13 39.16
CA VAL A 6 11.31 -10.31 40.05
C VAL A 6 10.15 -11.30 39.95
N SER A 7 8.97 -10.85 39.50
CA SER A 7 7.81 -11.70 39.22
C SER A 7 7.90 -12.48 37.89
N GLY A 8 8.98 -12.29 37.11
CA GLY A 8 9.16 -12.89 35.79
C GLY A 8 8.61 -12.06 34.62
N LYS A 9 7.86 -10.98 34.87
CA LYS A 9 7.33 -10.08 33.83
C LYS A 9 8.48 -9.41 33.07
N LEU A 10 8.49 -9.54 31.74
CA LEU A 10 9.39 -8.79 30.85
C LEU A 10 8.74 -7.47 30.44
N THR A 11 9.51 -6.40 30.44
CA THR A 11 9.07 -5.06 30.01
C THR A 11 10.05 -4.54 28.99
N ASP A 12 9.56 -4.17 27.80
CA ASP A 12 10.37 -3.53 26.79
C ASP A 12 10.73 -2.12 27.25
N VAL A 13 12.03 -1.81 27.26
CA VAL A 13 12.52 -0.50 27.64
C VAL A 13 13.45 0.10 26.58
N LEU A 14 13.32 1.40 26.42
CA LEU A 14 14.37 2.25 25.87
C LEU A 14 15.31 2.60 27.02
N TYR A 15 16.56 2.17 26.91
CA TYR A 15 17.57 2.33 27.93
C TYR A 15 18.68 3.25 27.42
N ASN A 16 18.95 4.31 28.17
CA ASN A 16 20.04 5.24 27.92
C ASN A 16 20.91 5.32 29.17
N ALA A 17 22.23 5.32 29.02
CA ALA A 17 23.16 5.52 30.12
C ALA A 17 24.27 6.49 29.73
N SER A 18 24.67 7.33 30.67
CA SER A 18 25.79 8.27 30.55
C SER A 18 26.68 8.17 31.78
N VAL A 19 27.98 8.32 31.59
CA VAL A 19 28.93 8.45 32.72
C VAL A 19 29.07 9.92 33.08
N TYR A 20 29.16 10.22 34.37
CA TYR A 20 29.59 11.55 34.81
C TYR A 20 30.94 11.44 35.51
N LYS A 21 31.79 12.43 35.21
CA LYS A 21 33.19 12.50 35.61
C LYS A 21 33.40 13.65 36.57
N ASP A 22 34.44 13.57 37.40
CA ASP A 22 34.91 14.71 38.18
C ASP A 22 35.69 15.72 37.30
N LEU A 23 36.21 16.78 37.93
CA LEU A 23 36.98 17.83 37.26
C LEU A 23 38.34 17.35 36.74
N GLU A 24 38.83 16.21 37.24
CA GLU A 24 40.10 15.59 36.84
C GLU A 24 39.89 14.56 35.72
N GLY A 25 38.63 14.33 35.31
CA GLY A 25 38.26 13.40 34.25
C GLY A 25 38.06 11.95 34.72
N ASN A 26 38.12 11.68 36.02
CA ASN A 26 37.89 10.35 36.57
C ASN A 26 36.39 10.05 36.62
N VAL A 27 36.01 8.81 36.31
CA VAL A 27 34.60 8.38 36.34
C VAL A 27 34.11 8.33 37.78
N ARG A 28 33.08 9.13 38.10
CA ARG A 28 32.49 9.20 39.44
C ARG A 28 31.19 8.40 39.56
N GLY A 29 30.51 8.15 38.45
CA GLY A 29 29.33 7.29 38.43
C GLY A 29 28.69 7.15 37.05
N VAL A 30 27.61 6.37 37.03
CA VAL A 30 26.75 6.15 35.87
C VAL A 30 25.36 6.70 36.18
N PHE A 31 24.81 7.47 35.26
CA PHE A 31 23.39 7.80 35.21
C PHE A 31 22.73 6.91 34.16
N ALA A 32 21.66 6.21 34.54
CA ALA A 32 20.92 5.36 33.63
C ALA A 32 19.42 5.64 33.76
N SER A 33 18.72 5.70 32.62
CA SER A 33 17.28 5.86 32.56
C SER A 33 16.69 4.77 31.66
N ALA A 34 15.64 4.11 32.16
CA ALA A 34 14.85 3.15 31.39
C ALA A 34 13.42 3.69 31.26
N ARG A 35 12.94 3.83 30.03
CA ARG A 35 11.55 4.18 29.73
C ARG A 35 10.83 2.94 29.22
N ASP A 36 9.71 2.56 29.83
CA ASP A 36 8.83 1.53 29.28
C ASP A 36 8.31 1.98 27.90
N VAL A 37 8.56 1.16 26.90
CA VAL A 37 8.13 1.39 25.51
C VAL A 37 7.26 0.25 24.99
N THR A 38 6.76 -0.62 25.87
CA THR A 38 5.97 -1.79 25.51
C THR A 38 4.75 -1.39 24.69
N GLU A 39 3.96 -0.43 25.17
CA GLU A 39 2.74 0.03 24.47
C GLU A 39 3.05 0.68 23.12
N ARG A 40 4.12 1.48 23.05
CA ARG A 40 4.56 2.13 21.80
C ARG A 40 4.96 1.08 20.75
N LYS A 41 5.78 0.10 21.14
CA LYS A 41 6.22 -0.98 20.26
C LYS A 41 5.06 -1.84 19.78
N ARG A 42 4.13 -2.20 20.67
CA ARG A 42 2.94 -2.97 20.30
C ARG A 42 2.08 -2.23 19.28
N ALA A 43 1.91 -0.92 19.44
CA ALA A 43 1.17 -0.10 18.49
C ALA A 43 1.89 -0.06 17.12
N GLU A 44 3.22 0.15 17.11
CA GLU A 44 4.03 0.15 15.88
C GLU A 44 3.97 -1.21 15.16
N GLU A 45 4.15 -2.31 15.90
CA GLU A 45 4.06 -3.68 15.38
C GLU A 45 2.66 -3.98 14.84
N ALA A 46 1.61 -3.61 15.57
CA ALA A 46 0.23 -3.81 15.12
C ALA A 46 -0.05 -3.07 13.81
N THR A 47 0.39 -1.82 13.68
CA THR A 47 0.27 -1.06 12.43
C THR A 47 1.04 -1.71 11.28
N GLN A 48 2.29 -2.15 11.54
CA GLN A 48 3.10 -2.82 10.53
C GLN A 48 2.49 -4.14 10.07
N THR A 49 2.04 -4.98 11.01
CA THR A 49 1.38 -6.26 10.72
C THR A 49 0.09 -6.05 9.95
N ALA A 50 -0.73 -5.07 10.34
CA ALA A 50 -1.95 -4.73 9.61
C ALA A 50 -1.65 -4.30 8.17
N SER A 51 -0.65 -3.43 7.97
CA SER A 51 -0.23 -2.99 6.63
C SER A 51 0.28 -4.14 5.77
N GLN A 52 1.09 -5.04 6.33
CA GLN A 52 1.60 -6.21 5.63
C GLN A 52 0.47 -7.17 5.25
N TYR A 53 -0.44 -7.44 6.18
CA TYR A 53 -1.61 -8.30 5.94
C TYR A 53 -2.48 -7.74 4.80
N SER A 54 -2.82 -6.44 4.84
CA SER A 54 -3.57 -5.81 3.75
C SER A 54 -2.85 -5.90 2.41
N ARG A 55 -1.53 -5.68 2.37
CA ARG A 55 -0.75 -5.84 1.13
C ARG A 55 -0.79 -7.28 0.63
N SER A 56 -0.65 -8.26 1.51
CA SER A 56 -0.72 -9.68 1.14
C SER A 56 -2.07 -10.07 0.53
N LEU A 57 -3.18 -9.51 1.02
CA LEU A 57 -4.50 -9.76 0.42
C LEU A 57 -4.62 -9.19 -1.00
N ILE A 58 -4.13 -7.96 -1.22
CA ILE A 58 -4.12 -7.32 -2.55
C ILE A 58 -3.27 -8.12 -3.54
N GLU A 59 -2.11 -8.60 -3.10
CA GLU A 59 -1.19 -9.40 -3.94
C GLU A 59 -1.69 -10.81 -4.22
N ALA A 60 -2.49 -11.38 -3.31
CA ALA A 60 -3.08 -12.70 -3.48
C ALA A 60 -4.25 -12.71 -4.48
N SER A 61 -4.82 -11.55 -4.82
CA SER A 61 -5.87 -11.44 -5.84
C SER A 61 -5.37 -11.92 -7.20
N LEU A 62 -6.15 -12.79 -7.85
CA LEU A 62 -5.86 -13.26 -9.21
C LEU A 62 -6.26 -12.23 -10.27
N ASP A 63 -7.26 -11.41 -9.97
CA ASP A 63 -7.66 -10.32 -10.85
C ASP A 63 -6.62 -9.19 -10.77
N PRO A 64 -6.23 -8.60 -11.91
CA PRO A 64 -5.55 -7.31 -11.96
C PRO A 64 -6.27 -6.25 -11.13
N LEU A 65 -5.55 -5.67 -10.17
CA LEU A 65 -6.03 -4.56 -9.34
C LEU A 65 -5.20 -3.30 -9.62
N VAL A 66 -5.86 -2.16 -9.73
CA VAL A 66 -5.25 -0.86 -10.03
C VAL A 66 -5.92 0.22 -9.20
N THR A 67 -5.12 1.14 -8.65
CA THR A 67 -5.63 2.44 -8.17
C THR A 67 -5.20 3.53 -9.13
N ILE A 68 -6.09 4.48 -9.39
CA ILE A 68 -5.92 5.56 -10.36
C ILE A 68 -6.26 6.88 -9.65
N SER A 69 -5.37 7.88 -9.75
CA SER A 69 -5.59 9.23 -9.22
C SER A 69 -6.68 9.96 -10.01
N ALA A 70 -7.15 11.10 -9.50
CA ALA A 70 -8.14 11.94 -10.18
C ALA A 70 -7.68 12.44 -11.58
N GLU A 71 -6.36 12.54 -11.79
CA GLU A 71 -5.74 12.93 -13.06
C GLU A 71 -5.57 11.75 -14.04
N GLY A 72 -6.13 10.57 -13.72
CA GLY A 72 -6.00 9.38 -14.56
C GLY A 72 -4.61 8.73 -14.49
N LYS A 73 -3.84 8.95 -13.43
CA LYS A 73 -2.51 8.34 -13.27
C LYS A 73 -2.57 7.13 -12.37
N ILE A 74 -1.89 6.04 -12.76
CA ILE A 74 -1.81 4.84 -11.93
C ILE A 74 -1.04 5.16 -10.64
N THR A 75 -1.62 4.89 -9.48
CA THR A 75 -1.00 5.13 -8.16
C THR A 75 -0.56 3.85 -7.44
N ASP A 76 -1.13 2.70 -7.79
CA ASP A 76 -0.77 1.38 -7.25
C ASP A 76 -1.33 0.28 -8.16
N VAL A 77 -0.70 -0.88 -8.15
CA VAL A 77 -1.09 -2.11 -8.87
C VAL A 77 -0.81 -3.36 -8.03
N ASN A 78 -1.40 -4.51 -8.34
CA ASN A 78 -0.93 -5.79 -7.78
C ASN A 78 -0.08 -6.57 -8.80
N THR A 79 0.49 -7.70 -8.37
CA THR A 79 1.27 -8.61 -9.22
C THR A 79 0.46 -9.12 -10.43
N ALA A 80 -0.86 -9.28 -10.31
CA ALA A 80 -1.71 -9.72 -11.42
C ALA A 80 -1.76 -8.65 -12.55
N THR A 81 -1.79 -7.37 -12.20
CA THR A 81 -1.70 -6.27 -13.17
C THR A 81 -0.36 -6.27 -13.92
N GLU A 82 0.76 -6.49 -13.21
CA GLU A 82 2.07 -6.61 -13.85
C GLU A 82 2.09 -7.78 -14.85
N LYS A 83 1.47 -8.91 -14.50
CA LYS A 83 1.39 -10.09 -15.37
C LYS A 83 0.54 -9.87 -16.61
N VAL A 84 -0.64 -9.22 -16.49
CA VAL A 84 -1.54 -9.03 -17.63
C VAL A 84 -1.04 -7.94 -18.59
N THR A 85 -0.37 -6.91 -18.07
CA THR A 85 0.24 -5.85 -18.88
C THR A 85 1.64 -6.21 -19.37
N GLY A 86 2.35 -7.07 -18.64
CA GLY A 86 3.77 -7.37 -18.88
C GLY A 86 4.71 -6.23 -18.53
N ALA A 87 4.21 -5.18 -17.86
CA ALA A 87 4.99 -4.05 -17.42
C ALA A 87 5.29 -4.17 -15.92
N GLU A 88 6.52 -3.82 -15.53
CA GLU A 88 6.87 -3.74 -14.12
C GLU A 88 6.12 -2.59 -13.44
N ARG A 89 5.78 -2.80 -12.17
CA ARG A 89 5.14 -1.81 -11.30
C ARG A 89 5.79 -0.43 -11.41
N ALA A 90 7.11 -0.35 -11.38
CA ALA A 90 7.82 0.93 -11.42
C ALA A 90 7.52 1.75 -12.69
N SER A 91 7.25 1.07 -13.82
CA SER A 91 6.87 1.70 -15.09
C SER A 91 5.38 2.02 -15.18
N LEU A 92 4.55 1.23 -14.48
CA LEU A 92 3.11 1.45 -14.40
C LEU A 92 2.78 2.69 -13.54
N ILE A 93 3.44 2.86 -12.39
CA ILE A 93 3.14 3.95 -11.47
C ILE A 93 3.44 5.31 -12.12
N GLY A 94 2.46 6.21 -12.09
CA GLY A 94 2.53 7.56 -12.66
C GLY A 94 2.22 7.64 -14.16
N SER A 95 2.10 6.50 -14.85
CA SER A 95 1.66 6.45 -16.25
C SER A 95 0.16 6.68 -16.39
N ASP A 96 -0.30 6.98 -17.61
CA ASP A 96 -1.73 7.09 -17.92
C ASP A 96 -2.34 5.68 -17.98
N PHE A 97 -3.41 5.43 -17.20
CA PHE A 97 -4.01 4.10 -17.14
C PHE A 97 -4.58 3.64 -18.49
N ALA A 98 -5.03 4.57 -19.33
CA ALA A 98 -5.69 4.27 -20.59
C ALA A 98 -4.71 3.68 -21.63
N ASP A 99 -3.40 3.92 -21.48
CA ASP A 99 -2.35 3.47 -22.41
C ASP A 99 -2.20 1.93 -22.43
N TYR A 100 -2.72 1.24 -21.41
CA TYR A 100 -2.66 -0.22 -21.29
C TYR A 100 -3.88 -0.94 -21.85
N PHE A 101 -4.84 -0.21 -22.41
CA PHE A 101 -6.00 -0.76 -23.10
C PHE A 101 -5.85 -0.66 -24.62
N THR A 102 -6.57 -1.52 -25.35
CA THR A 102 -6.64 -1.47 -26.81
C THR A 102 -7.36 -0.22 -27.30
N ASP A 103 -8.40 0.20 -26.58
CA ASP A 103 -9.17 1.43 -26.81
C ASP A 103 -9.03 2.37 -25.58
N PRO A 104 -8.07 3.31 -25.61
CA PRO A 104 -7.88 4.28 -24.53
C PRO A 104 -9.09 5.20 -24.31
N GLU A 105 -9.83 5.55 -25.36
CA GLU A 105 -10.96 6.47 -25.25
C GLU A 105 -12.14 5.78 -24.57
N GLU A 106 -12.40 4.51 -24.88
CA GLU A 106 -13.43 3.74 -24.19
C GLU A 106 -13.08 3.51 -22.71
N ALA A 107 -11.80 3.28 -22.40
CA ALA A 107 -11.32 3.18 -21.02
C ALA A 107 -11.53 4.50 -20.25
N ARG A 108 -11.27 5.66 -20.88
CA ARG A 108 -11.53 7.00 -20.31
C ARG A 108 -13.00 7.23 -20.03
N LYS A 109 -13.90 6.85 -20.95
CA LYS A 109 -15.35 6.93 -20.71
C LYS A 109 -15.77 6.09 -19.50
N GLY A 110 -15.25 4.87 -19.36
CA GLY A 110 -15.50 4.02 -18.19
C GLY A 110 -15.05 4.68 -16.89
N TYR A 111 -13.85 5.27 -16.89
CA TYR A 111 -13.29 6.02 -15.76
C TYR A 111 -14.13 7.27 -15.39
N GLU A 112 -14.54 8.08 -16.36
CA GLU A 112 -15.40 9.25 -16.12
C GLU A 112 -16.78 8.85 -15.56
N GLN A 113 -17.31 7.69 -15.98
CA GLN A 113 -18.53 7.14 -15.41
C GLN A 113 -18.38 6.79 -13.93
N VAL A 114 -17.21 6.34 -13.49
CA VAL A 114 -16.96 6.05 -12.07
C VAL A 114 -17.06 7.33 -11.23
N PHE A 115 -16.53 8.46 -11.68
CA PHE A 115 -16.65 9.73 -10.93
C PHE A 115 -18.07 10.27 -10.88
N SER A 116 -18.84 10.10 -11.97
CA SER A 116 -20.21 10.61 -12.02
C SER A 116 -21.22 9.72 -11.29
N LYS A 117 -21.05 8.38 -11.34
CA LYS A 117 -22.00 7.41 -10.76
C LYS A 117 -21.51 6.78 -9.45
N GLY A 118 -20.24 6.97 -9.10
CA GLY A 118 -19.56 6.34 -7.97
C GLY A 118 -18.96 4.96 -8.30
N TYR A 119 -19.41 4.30 -9.37
CA TYR A 119 -18.92 3.00 -9.80
C TYR A 119 -19.28 2.69 -11.26
N VAL A 120 -18.62 1.66 -11.80
CA VAL A 120 -18.99 0.96 -13.03
C VAL A 120 -18.78 -0.54 -12.81
N THR A 121 -19.63 -1.37 -13.40
CA THR A 121 -19.54 -2.83 -13.33
C THR A 121 -19.63 -3.45 -14.70
N ASP A 122 -18.94 -4.58 -14.88
CA ASP A 122 -18.94 -5.39 -16.09
C ASP A 122 -18.69 -4.57 -17.37
N TYR A 123 -17.83 -3.55 -17.27
CA TYR A 123 -17.52 -2.67 -18.39
C TYR A 123 -16.51 -3.37 -19.32
N PRO A 124 -16.88 -3.75 -20.55
CA PRO A 124 -16.01 -4.54 -21.40
C PRO A 124 -14.83 -3.71 -21.90
N LEU A 125 -13.61 -4.20 -21.68
CA LEU A 125 -12.37 -3.63 -22.19
C LEU A 125 -11.43 -4.76 -22.62
N ALA A 126 -10.36 -4.41 -23.34
CA ALA A 126 -9.28 -5.35 -23.62
C ALA A 126 -7.92 -4.74 -23.21
N ILE A 127 -7.20 -5.45 -22.36
CA ILE A 127 -5.85 -5.07 -21.92
C ILE A 127 -4.84 -5.49 -22.98
N ARG A 128 -3.90 -4.61 -23.29
CA ARG A 128 -2.78 -4.86 -24.20
C ARG A 128 -1.50 -5.13 -23.41
N HIS A 129 -1.04 -6.37 -23.45
CA HIS A 129 0.26 -6.76 -22.91
C HIS A 129 1.39 -6.16 -23.78
N VAL A 130 2.57 -5.88 -23.21
CA VAL A 130 3.74 -5.35 -23.94
C VAL A 130 4.24 -6.25 -25.07
N SER A 131 3.91 -7.54 -25.03
CA SER A 131 4.20 -8.51 -26.11
C SER A 131 3.21 -8.47 -27.27
N GLY A 132 2.13 -7.69 -27.15
CA GLY A 132 1.01 -7.65 -28.10
C GLY A 132 -0.14 -8.62 -27.79
N LYS A 133 -0.01 -9.49 -26.78
CA LYS A 133 -1.14 -10.33 -26.33
C LYS A 133 -2.29 -9.44 -25.84
N LEU A 134 -3.49 -9.71 -26.30
CA LEU A 134 -4.72 -9.07 -25.82
C LEU A 134 -5.42 -9.98 -24.80
N THR A 135 -5.99 -9.38 -23.76
CA THR A 135 -6.79 -10.09 -22.76
C THR A 135 -8.11 -9.36 -22.60
N ASP A 136 -9.21 -10.03 -22.90
CA ASP A 136 -10.55 -9.47 -22.76
C ASP A 136 -10.94 -9.49 -21.28
N VAL A 137 -11.42 -8.36 -20.78
CA VAL A 137 -11.72 -8.18 -19.36
C VAL A 137 -13.05 -7.48 -19.13
N LEU A 138 -13.68 -7.83 -18.02
CA LEU A 138 -14.74 -7.05 -17.41
C LEU A 138 -14.14 -6.13 -16.37
N TYR A 139 -14.09 -4.83 -16.69
CA TYR A 139 -13.60 -3.78 -15.82
C TYR A 139 -14.69 -3.39 -14.82
N ASN A 140 -14.37 -3.58 -13.54
CA ASN A 140 -15.19 -3.15 -12.41
C ASN A 140 -14.41 -2.09 -11.64
N ALA A 141 -15.01 -0.94 -11.39
CA ALA A 141 -14.34 0.14 -10.69
C ALA A 141 -15.26 0.95 -9.82
N SER A 142 -14.71 1.51 -8.75
CA SER A 142 -15.41 2.33 -7.78
C SER A 142 -14.53 3.47 -7.30
N VAL A 143 -15.14 4.57 -6.89
CA VAL A 143 -14.39 5.63 -6.19
C VAL A 143 -13.95 5.12 -4.82
N TYR A 144 -12.70 5.36 -4.45
CA TYR A 144 -12.25 5.17 -3.08
C TYR A 144 -11.98 6.52 -2.42
N LYS A 145 -12.25 6.58 -1.11
CA LYS A 145 -12.24 7.80 -0.33
C LYS A 145 -11.11 7.77 0.70
N ASP A 146 -10.65 8.95 1.09
CA ASP A 146 -9.80 9.10 2.25
C ASP A 146 -10.62 8.97 3.57
N LEU A 147 -9.94 9.13 4.71
CA LEU A 147 -10.56 9.05 6.03
C LEU A 147 -11.54 10.20 6.31
N GLU A 148 -11.46 11.30 5.56
CA GLU A 148 -12.33 12.46 5.68
C GLU A 148 -13.57 12.34 4.76
N GLY A 149 -13.60 11.32 3.91
CA GLY A 149 -14.70 11.04 2.98
C GLY A 149 -14.54 11.70 1.61
N ASN A 150 -13.41 12.36 1.35
CA ASN A 150 -13.13 12.96 0.04
C ASN A 150 -12.75 11.86 -0.95
N VAL A 151 -13.22 11.99 -2.20
CA VAL A 151 -12.82 11.06 -3.27
C VAL A 151 -11.34 11.27 -3.57
N ARG A 152 -10.55 10.21 -3.38
CA ARG A 152 -9.10 10.22 -3.63
C ARG A 152 -8.75 9.72 -5.02
N GLY A 153 -9.59 8.85 -5.58
CA GLY A 153 -9.39 8.29 -6.92
C GLY A 153 -10.31 7.11 -7.18
N VAL A 154 -9.90 6.29 -8.14
CA VAL A 154 -10.62 5.08 -8.57
C VAL A 154 -9.84 3.85 -8.16
N PHE A 155 -10.53 2.86 -7.61
CA PHE A 155 -10.04 1.50 -7.45
C PHE A 155 -10.72 0.63 -8.49
N ALA A 156 -9.93 -0.08 -9.28
CA ALA A 156 -10.39 -0.91 -10.37
C ALA A 156 -9.86 -2.34 -10.26
N SER A 157 -10.72 -3.29 -10.63
CA SER A 157 -10.39 -4.68 -10.86
C SER A 157 -10.78 -5.07 -12.28
N ALA A 158 -9.93 -5.81 -12.98
CA ALA A 158 -10.25 -6.33 -14.31
C ALA A 158 -10.37 -7.85 -14.24
N ARG A 159 -11.56 -8.40 -14.47
CA ARG A 159 -11.78 -9.84 -14.47
C ARG A 159 -11.57 -10.39 -15.88
N ASP A 160 -10.66 -11.34 -16.04
CA ASP A 160 -10.43 -12.03 -17.32
C ASP A 160 -11.68 -12.82 -17.74
N VAL A 161 -12.09 -12.65 -18.99
CA VAL A 161 -13.23 -13.35 -19.62
C VAL A 161 -12.85 -14.05 -20.92
N THR A 162 -11.54 -14.20 -21.17
CA THR A 162 -11.00 -14.95 -22.31
C THR A 162 -11.18 -16.46 -22.15
#